data_AF-A0A958NYR7-F1
#
_entry.id   AF-A0A958NYR7-F1
#
_cell.length_a   1.000
_cell.length_b   1.000
_cell.length_c   1.000
_cell.angle_alpha   90.00
_cell.angle_beta   90.00
_cell.angle_gamma   90.00
#
_symmetry.space_group_name_H-M   'P 1'
#
loop_
_entity.id
_entity.type
_entity.pdbx_description
1 polymer ?
#
loop_
_entity_poly.entity_id
_entity_poly.type
_entity_poly.pdbx_seq_one_letter_code
_entity_poly.pdbx_strand_id
1 'polypeptide(L)'
;MRDIKKITEINEQAFKLSSGIKLLGHISWPTQIEKEFLESFKKGRLKLPQIEYQKINYDEQHKALKTLKESFTPEDPIETFTAKTIQSYLDMIELVRAIGTNGFTEISKKIFGAPGDLLPGSQVNSIEASQHLVALSDDFSPPYVKSPNIQVSANAIKNYLERR
;
A
#
# COMPACT_ATOMS: atom_id res chain seq x y z
N MET A 1 34.65 -14.33 4.20
CA MET A 1 34.12 -13.25 5.04
C MET A 1 33.24 -12.41 4.13
N ARG A 2 31.91 -12.46 4.34
CA ARG A 2 30.90 -11.90 3.43
C ARG A 2 31.09 -10.39 3.29
N ASP A 3 31.01 -9.85 2.08
CA ASP A 3 31.21 -8.42 1.82
C ASP A 3 29.93 -7.62 2.13
N ILE A 4 29.56 -7.63 3.41
CA ILE A 4 28.40 -6.91 3.96
C ILE A 4 28.49 -5.42 3.62
N LYS A 5 29.71 -4.88 3.51
CA LYS A 5 29.96 -3.48 3.17
C LYS A 5 29.49 -3.18 1.75
N LYS A 6 29.88 -3.98 0.76
CA LYS A 6 29.41 -3.84 -0.63
C LYS A 6 27.88 -3.90 -0.73
N ILE A 7 27.24 -4.86 -0.07
CA ILE A 7 25.78 -5.00 -0.10
C ILE A 7 25.09 -3.78 0.54
N THR A 8 25.64 -3.27 1.64
CA THR A 8 25.12 -2.07 2.30
C THR A 8 25.20 -0.85 1.40
N GLU A 9 26.35 -0.64 0.73
CA GLU A 9 26.54 0.46 -0.23
C GLU A 9 25.53 0.38 -1.39
N ILE A 10 25.31 -0.81 -1.95
CA ILE A 10 24.31 -1.01 -3.01
C ILE A 10 22.89 -0.73 -2.50
N ASN A 11 22.53 -1.20 -1.30
CA ASN A 11 21.22 -0.92 -0.70
C ASN A 11 20.99 0.59 -0.51
N GLU A 12 21.99 1.31 -0.01
CA GLU A 12 21.90 2.78 0.14
C GLU A 12 21.73 3.48 -1.21
N GLN A 13 22.47 3.04 -2.23
CA GLN A 13 22.35 3.60 -3.57
C GLN A 13 20.98 3.31 -4.20
N ALA A 14 20.49 2.07 -4.06
CA ALA A 14 19.17 1.68 -4.53
C ALA A 14 18.06 2.50 -3.84
N PHE A 15 18.16 2.70 -2.53
CA PHE A 15 17.22 3.54 -1.77
C PHE A 15 17.23 4.99 -2.25
N LYS A 16 18.42 5.59 -2.46
CA LYS A 16 18.53 6.96 -3.00
C LYS A 16 17.85 7.08 -4.35
N LEU A 17 18.08 6.13 -5.26
CA LEU A 17 17.46 6.10 -6.59
C LEU A 17 15.94 5.90 -6.55
N SER A 18 15.43 5.10 -5.60
CA SER A 18 14.02 4.76 -5.51
C SER A 18 13.18 5.74 -4.71
N SER A 19 13.78 6.51 -3.80
CA SER A 19 13.07 7.43 -2.89
C SER A 19 12.16 8.46 -3.58
N GLY A 20 12.48 8.83 -4.84
CA GLY A 20 11.69 9.75 -5.65
C GLY A 20 10.58 9.10 -6.49
N ILE A 21 10.50 7.77 -6.53
CA ILE A 21 9.51 7.02 -7.31
C ILE A 21 8.21 6.95 -6.50
N LYS A 22 7.15 7.60 -6.99
CA LYS A 22 5.88 7.75 -6.25
C LYS A 22 4.67 7.26 -7.02
N LEU A 23 4.35 5.97 -6.95
CA LEU A 23 3.17 5.42 -7.65
C LEU A 23 1.85 6.07 -7.22
N LEU A 24 1.54 6.08 -5.91
CA LEU A 24 0.25 6.56 -5.39
C LEU A 24 0.00 8.03 -5.69
N GLY A 25 1.06 8.85 -5.70
CA GLY A 25 0.94 10.26 -6.07
C GLY A 25 0.48 10.46 -7.51
N HIS A 26 0.86 9.54 -8.41
CA HIS A 26 0.60 9.65 -9.85
C HIS A 26 -0.75 9.09 -10.27
N ILE A 27 -1.32 8.16 -9.50
CA ILE A 27 -2.64 7.57 -9.75
C ILE A 27 -3.77 8.23 -8.95
N SER A 28 -3.43 9.07 -7.97
CA SER A 28 -4.42 9.81 -7.17
C SER A 28 -5.27 10.72 -8.07
N TRP A 29 -6.58 10.72 -7.82
CA TRP A 29 -7.48 11.65 -8.50
C TRP A 29 -7.30 13.07 -7.96
N PRO A 30 -7.38 14.10 -8.80
CA PRO A 30 -7.55 15.46 -8.34
C PRO A 30 -8.78 15.58 -7.44
N THR A 31 -8.67 16.32 -6.34
CA THR A 31 -9.74 16.47 -5.33
C THR A 31 -11.07 16.92 -5.93
N GLN A 32 -11.03 17.73 -6.99
CA GLN A 32 -12.24 18.17 -7.68
C GLN A 32 -12.98 17.00 -8.36
N ILE A 33 -12.24 16.12 -9.04
CA ILE A 33 -12.80 14.95 -9.74
C ILE A 33 -13.40 13.97 -8.72
N GLU A 34 -12.71 13.76 -7.60
CA GLU A 34 -13.21 12.92 -6.51
C GLU A 34 -14.53 13.44 -5.94
N LYS A 35 -14.61 14.74 -5.65
CA LYS A 35 -15.84 15.38 -5.15
C LYS A 35 -17.00 15.23 -6.14
N GLU A 36 -16.76 15.53 -7.41
CA GLU A 36 -17.77 15.41 -8.46
C GLU A 36 -18.28 13.97 -8.62
N PHE A 37 -17.36 12.99 -8.56
CA PHE A 37 -17.71 11.58 -8.58
C PHE A 37 -18.60 11.20 -7.38
N LEU A 38 -18.20 11.59 -6.16
CA LEU A 38 -18.94 11.27 -4.94
C LEU A 38 -20.32 11.93 -4.90
N GLU A 39 -20.44 13.18 -5.36
CA GLU A 39 -21.75 13.85 -5.47
C GLU A 39 -22.67 13.18 -6.49
N SER A 40 -22.12 12.78 -7.63
CA SER A 40 -22.86 12.09 -8.69
C SER A 40 -23.32 10.70 -8.22
N PHE A 41 -22.46 9.99 -7.48
CA PHE A 41 -22.79 8.73 -6.83
C PHE A 41 -23.95 8.88 -5.84
N LYS A 42 -23.90 9.87 -4.94
CA LYS A 42 -24.99 10.17 -3.98
C LYS A 42 -26.33 10.48 -4.66
N LYS A 43 -26.30 11.06 -5.86
CA LYS A 43 -27.48 11.39 -6.68
C LYS A 43 -27.95 10.22 -7.55
N GLY A 44 -27.32 9.04 -7.46
CA GLY A 44 -27.65 7.86 -8.28
C GLY A 44 -27.26 8.00 -9.75
N ARG A 45 -26.41 8.97 -10.11
CA ARG A 45 -25.95 9.24 -11.48
C ARG A 45 -24.47 8.89 -11.60
N LEU A 46 -24.12 7.62 -11.38
CA LEU A 46 -22.73 7.17 -11.46
C LEU A 46 -22.18 7.42 -12.88
N LYS A 47 -21.15 8.27 -12.98
CA LYS A 47 -20.38 8.48 -14.20
C LYS A 47 -18.91 8.35 -13.86
N LEU A 48 -18.21 7.47 -14.58
CA LEU A 48 -16.77 7.32 -14.39
C LEU A 48 -16.06 8.59 -14.85
N PRO A 49 -15.12 9.12 -14.06
CA PRO A 49 -14.34 10.27 -14.48
C PRO A 49 -13.42 9.89 -15.64
N GLN A 50 -13.21 10.84 -16.55
CA GLN A 50 -12.19 10.73 -17.59
C GLN A 50 -10.98 11.51 -17.09
N ILE A 51 -9.88 10.82 -16.84
CA ILE A 51 -8.66 11.40 -16.25
C ILE A 51 -7.53 11.21 -17.25
N GLU A 52 -6.90 12.33 -17.61
CA GLU A 52 -5.66 12.33 -18.36
C GLU A 52 -4.50 12.29 -17.37
N TYR A 53 -3.78 11.16 -17.35
CA TYR A 53 -2.59 11.00 -16.53
C TYR A 53 -1.37 11.55 -17.26
N GLN A 54 -0.51 12.27 -16.53
CA GLN A 54 0.76 12.72 -17.07
C GLN A 54 1.69 11.54 -17.30
N LYS A 55 2.46 11.57 -18.39
CA LYS A 55 3.54 10.61 -18.61
C LYS A 55 4.73 11.00 -17.76
N ILE A 56 5.23 10.04 -16.99
CA ILE A 56 6.28 10.27 -16.00
C ILE A 56 7.50 9.49 -16.43
N ASN A 57 8.64 10.20 -16.47
CA ASN A 57 9.90 9.63 -16.91
C ASN A 57 10.77 9.29 -15.70
N TYR A 58 11.09 8.00 -15.57
CA TYR A 58 12.07 7.48 -14.62
C TYR A 58 13.17 6.65 -15.33
N ASP A 59 13.47 6.97 -16.59
CA ASP A 59 14.41 6.19 -17.42
C ASP A 59 15.82 6.13 -16.85
N GLU A 60 16.29 7.23 -16.24
CA GLU A 60 17.61 7.28 -15.59
C GLU A 60 17.66 6.38 -14.36
N GLN A 61 16.65 6.48 -13.49
CA GLN A 61 16.51 5.63 -12.31
C GLN A 61 16.40 4.16 -12.72
N HIS A 62 15.60 3.87 -13.75
CA HIS A 62 15.43 2.52 -14.29
C HIS A 62 16.75 1.94 -14.77
N LYS A 63 17.53 2.69 -15.57
CA LYS A 63 18.84 2.26 -16.05
C LYS A 63 19.79 2.00 -14.88
N ALA A 64 19.89 2.93 -13.94
CA ALA A 64 20.78 2.81 -12.78
C ALA A 64 20.42 1.61 -11.88
N LEU A 65 19.13 1.43 -11.56
CA LEU A 65 18.65 0.29 -10.77
C LEU A 65 18.91 -1.04 -11.47
N LYS A 66 18.74 -1.09 -12.80
CA LYS A 66 19.05 -2.28 -13.60
C LYS A 66 20.53 -2.65 -13.52
N THR A 67 21.43 -1.67 -13.70
CA THR A 67 22.88 -1.88 -13.55
C THR A 67 23.25 -2.38 -12.16
N LEU A 68 22.64 -1.83 -11.10
CA LEU A 68 22.88 -2.30 -9.73
C LEU A 68 22.44 -3.75 -9.52
N LYS A 69 21.27 -4.12 -10.04
CA LYS A 69 20.75 -5.49 -9.93
C LYS A 69 21.66 -6.52 -10.63
N GLU A 70 22.25 -6.15 -11.77
CA GLU A 70 23.16 -7.01 -12.54
C GLU A 70 24.49 -7.29 -11.82
N SER A 71 24.80 -6.57 -10.74
CA SER A 71 26.02 -6.76 -9.96
C SER A 71 25.98 -7.91 -8.92
N PHE A 72 24.82 -8.56 -8.77
CA PHE A 72 24.58 -9.64 -7.80
C PHE A 72 24.79 -11.03 -8.38
N THR A 73 25.26 -11.94 -7.53
CA THR A 73 25.43 -13.36 -7.84
C THR A 73 24.27 -14.18 -7.23
N PRO A 74 23.67 -15.13 -7.96
CA PRO A 74 22.49 -15.87 -7.48
C PRO A 74 22.72 -16.82 -6.29
N GLU A 75 23.96 -17.01 -5.85
CA GLU A 75 24.33 -18.03 -4.86
C GLU A 75 24.16 -17.56 -3.40
N ASP A 76 24.16 -16.24 -3.15
CA ASP A 76 24.00 -15.68 -1.80
C ASP A 76 22.52 -15.28 -1.54
N PRO A 77 21.88 -15.80 -0.46
CA PRO A 77 20.52 -15.42 -0.10
C PRO A 77 20.32 -13.92 0.17
N ILE A 78 21.32 -13.22 0.71
CA ILE A 78 21.25 -11.79 1.00
C ILE A 78 21.31 -11.00 -0.31
N GLU A 79 22.24 -11.35 -1.21
CA GLU A 79 22.31 -10.73 -2.54
C GLU A 79 21.02 -10.98 -3.33
N THR A 80 20.46 -12.19 -3.22
CA THR A 80 19.17 -12.54 -3.81
C THR A 80 18.04 -11.67 -3.27
N PHE A 81 18.00 -11.44 -1.96
CA PHE A 81 17.00 -10.58 -1.33
C PHE A 81 17.14 -9.11 -1.76
N THR A 82 18.36 -8.58 -1.82
CA THR A 82 18.61 -7.24 -2.32
C THR A 82 18.23 -7.12 -3.80
N ALA A 83 18.59 -8.10 -4.64
CA ALA A 83 18.22 -8.11 -6.05
C ALA A 83 16.69 -8.12 -6.25
N LYS A 84 15.95 -8.86 -5.42
CA LYS A 84 14.47 -8.84 -5.39
C LYS A 84 13.92 -7.47 -4.96
N THR A 85 14.56 -6.83 -3.98
CA THR A 85 14.18 -5.49 -3.54
C THR A 85 14.36 -4.47 -4.67
N ILE A 86 15.51 -4.48 -5.36
CA ILE A 86 15.74 -3.61 -6.54
C ILE A 86 14.75 -3.92 -7.66
N GLN A 87 14.42 -5.20 -7.89
CA GLN A 87 13.41 -5.59 -8.87
C GLN A 87 12.04 -4.96 -8.54
N SER A 88 11.64 -4.88 -7.27
CA SER A 88 10.37 -4.24 -6.89
C SER A 88 10.31 -2.75 -7.27
N TYR A 89 11.44 -2.04 -7.27
CA TYR A 89 11.51 -0.65 -7.72
C TYR A 89 11.43 -0.54 -9.25
N LEU A 90 12.06 -1.46 -9.99
CA LEU A 90 11.92 -1.55 -11.45
C LEU A 90 10.47 -1.83 -11.84
N ASP A 91 9.82 -2.77 -11.14
CA ASP A 91 8.41 -3.11 -11.34
C ASP A 91 7.49 -1.90 -11.06
N MET A 92 7.81 -1.09 -10.04
CA MET A 92 7.10 0.17 -9.79
C MET A 92 7.26 1.19 -10.93
N ILE A 93 8.44 1.28 -11.56
CA ILE A 93 8.65 2.15 -12.72
C ILE A 93 7.81 1.67 -13.91
N GLU A 94 7.77 0.36 -14.16
CA GLU A 94 6.92 -0.22 -15.22
C GLU A 94 5.44 0.04 -14.97
N LEU A 95 4.98 -0.07 -13.72
CA LEU A 95 3.63 0.34 -13.33
C LEU A 95 3.36 1.80 -13.67
N VAL A 96 4.25 2.70 -13.28
CA VAL A 96 4.09 4.14 -13.55
C VAL A 96 4.00 4.42 -15.05
N ARG A 97 4.83 3.75 -15.87
CA ARG A 97 4.79 3.89 -17.35
C ARG A 97 3.47 3.41 -17.95
N ALA A 98 2.81 2.45 -17.32
CA ALA A 98 1.58 1.86 -17.81
C ALA A 98 0.30 2.60 -17.34
N ILE A 99 0.41 3.62 -16.48
CA ILE A 99 -0.74 4.39 -15.96
C ILE A 99 -1.65 4.85 -17.12
N GLY A 100 -2.97 4.68 -16.92
CA GLY A 100 -3.98 5.05 -17.92
C GLY A 100 -4.14 4.04 -19.06
N THR A 101 -3.42 2.91 -19.04
CA THR A 101 -3.54 1.83 -20.03
C THR A 101 -4.01 0.53 -19.37
N ASN A 102 -4.53 -0.40 -20.17
CA ASN A 102 -4.87 -1.75 -19.70
C ASN A 102 -3.65 -2.50 -19.12
N GLY A 103 -2.44 -2.17 -19.57
CA GLY A 103 -1.20 -2.77 -19.07
C GLY A 103 -0.97 -2.51 -17.59
N PHE A 104 -1.51 -1.41 -17.04
CA PHE A 104 -1.40 -1.12 -15.61
C PHE A 104 -2.00 -2.23 -14.76
N THR A 105 -3.21 -2.69 -15.10
CA THR A 105 -3.92 -3.73 -14.37
C THR A 105 -3.17 -5.07 -14.45
N GLU A 106 -2.66 -5.42 -15.62
CA GLU A 106 -1.92 -6.68 -15.80
C GLU A 106 -0.62 -6.71 -14.99
N ILE A 107 0.15 -5.61 -15.02
CA ILE A 107 1.38 -5.48 -14.24
C ILE A 107 1.04 -5.45 -12.73
N SER A 108 0.00 -4.73 -12.33
CA SER A 108 -0.43 -4.62 -10.93
C SER A 108 -0.80 -5.99 -10.34
N LYS A 109 -1.60 -6.78 -11.07
CA LYS A 109 -1.94 -8.15 -10.65
C LYS A 109 -0.71 -9.04 -10.52
N LYS A 110 0.28 -8.89 -11.40
CA LYS A 110 1.52 -9.68 -11.31
C LYS A 110 2.33 -9.34 -10.05
N ILE A 111 2.34 -8.08 -9.63
CA ILE A 111 3.14 -7.60 -8.50
C ILE A 111 2.42 -7.82 -7.16
N PHE A 112 1.14 -7.45 -7.10
CA PHE A 112 0.37 -7.43 -5.86
C PHE A 112 -0.62 -8.58 -5.71
N GLY A 113 -0.87 -9.34 -6.79
CA GLY A 113 -1.97 -10.30 -6.87
C GLY A 113 -3.29 -9.63 -7.25
N ALA A 114 -4.28 -10.46 -7.59
CA ALA A 114 -5.66 -10.04 -7.72
C ALA A 114 -6.39 -10.20 -6.38
N PRO A 115 -7.43 -9.41 -6.09
CA PRO A 115 -8.18 -9.52 -4.83
C PRO A 115 -8.86 -10.89 -4.65
N GLY A 116 -9.12 -11.61 -5.74
CA GLY A 116 -9.64 -12.99 -5.71
C GLY A 116 -8.58 -14.08 -5.56
N ASP A 117 -7.28 -13.74 -5.59
CA ASP A 117 -6.21 -14.70 -5.35
C ASP A 117 -6.15 -15.06 -3.86
N LEU A 118 -5.81 -16.31 -3.56
CA LEU A 118 -5.61 -16.76 -2.18
C LEU A 118 -4.46 -15.99 -1.53
N LEU A 119 -4.66 -15.58 -0.28
CA LEU A 119 -3.59 -14.97 0.49
C LEU A 119 -2.47 -15.99 0.75
N PRO A 120 -1.19 -15.60 0.70
CA PRO A 120 -0.08 -16.50 0.95
C PRO A 120 -0.21 -17.22 2.30
N GLY A 121 -0.23 -18.56 2.28
CA GLY A 121 -0.38 -19.38 3.49
C GLY A 121 -1.79 -19.45 4.08
N SER A 122 -2.80 -18.95 3.36
CA SER A 122 -4.21 -18.95 3.76
C SER A 122 -5.08 -19.76 2.80
N GLN A 123 -6.28 -20.12 3.25
CA GLN A 123 -7.34 -20.70 2.42
C GLN A 123 -8.37 -19.66 1.96
N VAL A 124 -8.22 -18.39 2.36
CA VAL A 124 -9.13 -17.31 1.98
C VAL A 124 -8.43 -16.27 1.09
N ASN A 125 -9.20 -15.65 0.21
CA ASN A 125 -8.78 -14.48 -0.57
C ASN A 125 -9.12 -13.16 0.14
N SER A 126 -8.70 -12.02 -0.45
CA SER A 126 -8.91 -10.69 0.14
C SER A 126 -10.40 -10.29 0.19
N ILE A 127 -11.20 -10.75 -0.77
CA ILE A 127 -12.65 -10.47 -0.83
C ILE A 127 -13.35 -11.19 0.32
N GLU A 128 -13.08 -12.48 0.50
CA GLU A 128 -13.65 -13.31 1.57
C GLU A 128 -13.24 -12.79 2.95
N ALA A 129 -11.96 -12.44 3.13
CA ALA A 129 -11.47 -11.84 4.37
C ALA A 129 -12.20 -10.53 4.70
N SER A 130 -12.46 -9.69 3.69
CA SER A 130 -13.19 -8.44 3.86
C SER A 130 -14.66 -8.67 4.20
N GLN A 131 -15.32 -9.62 3.53
CA GLN A 131 -16.72 -9.99 3.83
C GLN A 131 -16.85 -10.53 5.25
N HIS A 132 -15.92 -11.39 5.68
CA HIS A 132 -15.88 -11.91 7.04
C HIS A 132 -15.67 -10.79 8.06
N LEU A 133 -14.78 -9.83 7.77
CA LEU A 133 -14.55 -8.66 8.64
C LEU A 133 -15.81 -7.80 8.78
N VAL A 134 -16.53 -7.55 7.69
CA VAL A 134 -17.80 -6.80 7.72
C VAL A 134 -18.84 -7.55 8.55
N ALA A 135 -19.02 -8.85 8.33
CA ALA A 135 -19.95 -9.67 9.09
C ALA A 135 -19.64 -9.66 10.60
N LEU A 136 -18.36 -9.78 10.98
CA LEU A 136 -17.94 -9.64 12.38
C LEU A 136 -18.23 -8.23 12.92
N SER A 137 -18.02 -7.19 12.12
CA SER A 137 -18.22 -5.80 12.57
C SER A 137 -19.69 -5.48 12.84
N ASP A 138 -20.61 -6.11 12.11
CA ASP A 138 -22.05 -5.96 12.34
C ASP A 138 -22.43 -6.44 13.75
N ASP A 139 -21.80 -7.51 14.24
CA ASP A 139 -21.94 -8.02 15.61
C ASP A 139 -21.43 -7.04 16.69
N PHE A 140 -20.66 -6.02 16.30
CA PHE A 140 -20.13 -4.96 17.18
C PHE A 140 -20.75 -3.57 16.96
N SER A 141 -21.87 -3.48 16.23
CA SER A 141 -22.60 -2.22 16.03
C SER A 141 -23.14 -1.62 17.35
N PRO A 142 -22.97 -0.32 17.64
CA PRO A 142 -23.47 0.30 18.88
C PRO A 142 -24.90 -0.15 19.25
N PRO A 143 -25.17 -0.53 20.52
CA PRO A 143 -24.52 -0.03 21.72
C PRO A 143 -23.77 -1.12 22.51
N TYR A 144 -22.70 -1.70 21.96
CA TYR A 144 -21.88 -2.65 22.74
C TYR A 144 -20.94 -1.97 23.74
N VAL A 145 -20.73 -0.66 23.62
CA VAL A 145 -20.26 0.18 24.73
C VAL A 145 -21.46 0.97 25.24
N LYS A 146 -22.29 0.35 26.09
CA LYS A 146 -23.06 1.15 27.04
C LYS A 146 -22.02 1.82 27.93
N SER A 147 -21.73 3.11 27.71
CA SER A 147 -21.15 3.92 28.78
C SER A 147 -22.00 3.64 30.01
N PRO A 148 -21.44 3.16 31.13
CA PRO A 148 -22.23 2.99 32.32
C PRO A 148 -22.92 4.32 32.58
N ASN A 149 -24.23 4.29 32.81
CA ASN A 149 -25.02 5.47 33.15
C ASN A 149 -24.71 5.93 34.59
N ILE A 150 -23.43 5.89 34.94
CA ILE A 150 -22.88 6.23 36.23
C ILE A 150 -21.97 7.42 35.97
N GLN A 151 -22.54 8.62 36.10
CA GLN A 151 -21.75 9.83 36.23
C GLN A 151 -21.19 9.88 37.66
N VAL A 152 -20.00 9.31 37.87
CA VAL A 152 -19.27 9.53 39.12
C VAL A 152 -18.54 10.86 39.00
N SER A 153 -18.78 11.79 39.92
CA SER A 153 -18.02 13.04 39.93
C SER A 153 -16.55 12.76 40.26
N ALA A 154 -15.63 13.57 39.71
CA ALA A 154 -14.21 13.46 40.01
C ALA A 154 -13.93 13.50 41.53
N ASN A 155 -14.73 14.24 42.29
CA ASN A 155 -14.64 14.33 43.75
C ASN A 155 -15.03 13.02 44.45
N ALA A 156 -16.02 12.29 43.94
CA ALA A 156 -16.43 11.00 44.51
C ALA A 156 -15.33 9.93 44.31
N ILE A 157 -14.63 9.94 43.17
CA ILE A 157 -13.48 9.05 42.93
C ILE A 157 -12.31 9.41 43.84
N LYS A 158 -11.98 10.70 43.97
CA LYS A 158 -10.92 11.19 44.85
C LYS A 158 -11.13 10.72 46.30
N ASN A 159 -12.33 10.92 46.84
CA ASN A 159 -12.66 10.52 48.21
C ASN A 159 -12.61 8.99 48.43
N TYR A 160 -12.91 8.20 47.41
CA TYR A 160 -12.81 6.73 47.49
C TYR A 160 -11.34 6.27 47.57
N LEU A 161 -10.46 6.91 46.79
CA LEU A 161 -9.03 6.58 46.76
C LEU A 161 -8.30 7.03 48.02
N GLU A 162 -8.69 8.16 48.62
CA GLU A 162 -8.11 8.67 49.87
C GLU A 162 -8.58 7.91 51.13
N ARG A 163 -9.62 7.06 51.01
CA ARG A 163 -10.13 6.20 52.08
C ARG A 163 -9.51 4.80 52.08
N ARG A 164 -8.59 4.51 51.16
CA ARG A 164 -7.90 3.24 51.01
C ARG A 164 -6.45 3.37 51.45
#